data_AF-A0A942UZ33-F1
#
_entry.id   AF-A0A942UZ33-F1
#
_cell.length_a   1.000
_cell.length_b   1.000
_cell.length_c   1.000
_cell.angle_alpha   90.00
_cell.angle_beta   90.00
_cell.angle_gamma   90.00
#
_symmetry.space_group_name_H-M   'P 1'
#
loop_
_entity.id
_entity.type
_entity.pdbx_description
1 polymer ?
#
loop_
_entity_poly.entity_id
_entity_poly.type
_entity_poly.pdbx_seq_one_letter_code
_entity_poly.pdbx_strand_id
1 'polypeptide(L)'
;MADHTEGLKRYAKQKTQLTLEKLDKAIRELSLNEEKINFNSVSNLSGVSKTFLYNNEEVKKRIEKLRDKQTSKTMNKRAKYDKTAKAKDIIIMSKDKKIKELEEENKKLKEQLEIIRGKLYENLK
;
A
#
# COMPACT_ATOMS: atom_id res chain seq x y z
N MET A 1 -7.11 -59.98 -3.52
CA MET A 1 -6.19 -58.87 -3.89
C MET A 1 -6.87 -57.49 -3.97
N ALA A 2 -8.09 -57.30 -3.46
CA ALA A 2 -8.81 -56.01 -3.50
C ALA A 2 -8.60 -55.12 -2.26
N ASP A 3 -8.05 -55.65 -1.18
CA ASP A 3 -8.04 -54.98 0.14
C ASP A 3 -6.86 -54.01 0.32
N HIS A 4 -5.70 -54.31 -0.30
CA HIS A 4 -4.51 -53.46 -0.21
C HIS A 4 -4.61 -52.17 -1.03
N THR A 5 -5.33 -52.20 -2.16
CA THR A 5 -5.51 -51.04 -3.04
C THR A 5 -6.46 -50.01 -2.43
N GLU A 6 -7.48 -50.44 -1.68
CA GLU A 6 -8.40 -49.54 -0.99
C GLU A 6 -7.73 -48.82 0.21
N GLY A 7 -6.85 -49.50 0.95
CA GLY A 7 -6.04 -48.88 2.01
C GLY A 7 -5.11 -47.78 1.49
N LEU A 8 -4.42 -48.03 0.37
CA LEU A 8 -3.54 -47.06 -0.30
C LEU A 8 -4.31 -45.81 -0.78
N LYS A 9 -5.49 -46.00 -1.38
CA LYS A 9 -6.35 -44.89 -1.82
C LYS A 9 -6.80 -44.03 -0.63
N ARG A 10 -7.18 -44.65 0.49
CA ARG A 10 -7.61 -43.93 1.70
C ARG A 10 -6.47 -43.11 2.30
N TYR A 11 -5.28 -43.68 2.40
CA TYR A 11 -4.09 -42.98 2.88
C TYR A 11 -3.72 -41.78 2.01
N ALA A 12 -3.76 -41.95 0.68
CA ALA A 12 -3.50 -40.86 -0.26
C ALA A 12 -4.51 -39.70 -0.12
N LYS A 13 -5.79 -40.01 0.06
CA LYS A 13 -6.84 -39.00 0.32
C LYS A 13 -6.61 -38.26 1.62
N GLN A 14 -6.34 -38.96 2.73
CA GLN A 14 -6.05 -38.33 4.02
C GLN A 14 -4.82 -37.42 3.96
N LYS A 15 -3.75 -37.88 3.30
CA LYS A 15 -2.54 -37.07 3.11
C LYS A 15 -2.82 -35.80 2.32
N THR A 16 -3.64 -35.89 1.27
CA THR A 16 -4.05 -34.73 0.47
C THR A 16 -4.86 -33.74 1.30
N GLN A 17 -5.82 -34.23 2.10
CA GLN A 17 -6.64 -33.40 2.97
C GLN A 17 -5.79 -32.62 3.99
N LEU A 18 -4.89 -33.31 4.70
CA LEU A 18 -3.96 -32.67 5.63
C LEU A 18 -3.07 -31.61 4.96
N THR A 19 -2.70 -31.84 3.71
CA THR A 19 -1.90 -30.88 2.93
C THR A 19 -2.71 -29.62 2.60
N LEU A 20 -3.98 -29.76 2.25
CA LEU A 20 -4.90 -28.63 2.03
C LEU A 20 -5.15 -27.85 3.31
N GLU A 21 -5.29 -28.51 4.45
CA GLU A 21 -5.46 -27.83 5.74
C GLU A 21 -4.24 -26.98 6.12
N LYS A 22 -3.03 -27.51 5.92
CA LYS A 22 -1.77 -26.76 6.14
C LYS A 22 -1.67 -25.55 5.22
N LEU A 23 -2.04 -25.72 3.95
CA LEU A 23 -2.10 -24.64 2.98
C LEU A 23 -3.05 -23.53 3.43
N ASP A 24 -4.25 -23.91 3.86
CA ASP A 24 -5.29 -22.98 4.29
C ASP A 24 -4.92 -22.23 5.56
N LYS A 25 -4.20 -22.89 6.47
CA LYS A 25 -3.64 -22.23 7.66
C LYS A 25 -2.58 -21.21 7.25
N ALA A 26 -1.63 -21.59 6.39
CA ALA A 26 -0.58 -20.69 5.91
C ALA A 26 -1.13 -19.47 5.16
N ILE A 27 -2.11 -19.67 4.26
CA ILE A 27 -2.75 -18.56 3.55
C ILE A 27 -3.45 -17.59 4.52
N ARG A 28 -4.10 -18.12 5.57
CA ARG A 28 -4.75 -17.29 6.60
C ARG A 28 -3.73 -16.49 7.40
N GLU A 29 -2.65 -17.11 7.85
CA GLU A 29 -1.56 -16.42 8.58
C GLU A 29 -0.92 -15.32 7.73
N LEU A 30 -0.58 -15.61 6.47
CA LEU A 30 -0.04 -14.59 5.56
C LEU A 30 -1.02 -13.44 5.35
N SER A 31 -2.32 -13.74 5.25
CA SER A 31 -3.35 -12.70 5.09
C SER A 31 -3.54 -11.86 6.35
N LEU A 32 -3.43 -12.45 7.54
CA LEU A 32 -3.56 -11.75 8.83
C LEU A 32 -2.36 -10.82 9.08
N ASN A 33 -1.16 -11.29 8.76
CA ASN A 33 0.07 -10.53 8.94
C ASN A 33 0.32 -9.49 7.83
N GLU A 34 -0.61 -9.36 6.87
CA GLU A 34 -0.47 -8.57 5.64
C GLU A 34 0.81 -8.91 4.83
N GLU A 35 1.32 -10.13 4.96
CA GLU A 35 2.48 -10.63 4.24
C GLU A 35 2.15 -10.94 2.78
N LYS A 36 3.18 -11.02 1.93
CA LYS A 36 2.99 -11.30 0.50
C LYS A 36 2.46 -12.72 0.32
N ILE A 37 1.29 -12.86 -0.31
CA ILE A 37 0.74 -14.17 -0.69
C ILE A 37 1.25 -14.55 -2.08
N ASN A 38 2.15 -15.52 -2.17
CA ASN A 38 2.64 -16.10 -3.42
C ASN A 38 3.09 -17.55 -3.19
N PHE A 39 3.41 -18.28 -4.27
CA PHE A 39 3.81 -19.68 -4.18
C PHE A 39 5.03 -19.92 -3.27
N ASN A 40 5.97 -18.97 -3.19
CA ASN A 40 7.14 -19.11 -2.33
C ASN A 40 6.77 -18.95 -0.86
N SER A 41 6.07 -17.88 -0.49
CA SER A 41 5.67 -17.64 0.90
C SER A 41 4.72 -18.71 1.42
N VAL A 42 3.76 -19.14 0.59
CA VAL A 42 2.83 -20.22 0.93
C VAL A 42 3.58 -21.53 1.10
N SER A 43 4.52 -21.88 0.20
CA SER A 43 5.32 -23.10 0.32
C SER A 43 6.20 -23.10 1.57
N ASN A 44 6.87 -21.98 1.85
CA ASN A 44 7.74 -21.83 3.01
C ASN A 44 6.98 -21.97 4.33
N LEU A 45 5.79 -21.35 4.42
CA LEU A 45 5.01 -21.36 5.67
C LEU A 45 4.23 -22.66 5.87
N SER A 46 3.63 -23.22 4.81
CA SER A 46 2.84 -24.47 4.91
C SER A 46 3.70 -25.74 4.96
N GLY A 47 4.97 -25.66 4.54
CA GLY A 47 5.83 -26.81 4.31
C GLY A 47 5.42 -27.68 3.11
N VAL A 48 4.47 -27.21 2.30
CA VAL A 48 4.00 -27.89 1.09
C VAL A 48 4.91 -27.54 -0.07
N SER A 49 5.31 -28.54 -0.86
CA SER A 49 6.20 -28.34 -2.00
C SER A 49 5.54 -27.48 -3.09
N LYS A 50 6.32 -26.61 -3.73
CA LYS A 50 5.83 -25.79 -4.86
C LYS A 50 5.23 -26.64 -5.97
N THR A 51 5.81 -27.80 -6.25
CA THR A 51 5.28 -28.76 -7.24
C THR A 51 3.85 -29.16 -6.92
N PHE A 52 3.52 -29.45 -5.66
CA PHE A 52 2.14 -29.74 -5.27
C PHE A 52 1.23 -28.53 -5.49
N LEU A 53 1.69 -27.32 -5.14
CA LEU A 53 0.92 -26.08 -5.33
C LEU A 53 0.60 -25.81 -6.81
N TYR A 54 1.53 -26.09 -7.71
CA TYR A 54 1.33 -25.91 -9.15
C TYR A 54 0.49 -27.03 -9.78
N ASN A 55 0.63 -28.27 -9.31
CA ASN A 55 -0.11 -29.41 -9.85
C ASN A 55 -1.58 -29.41 -9.42
N ASN A 56 -1.91 -28.79 -8.29
CA ASN A 56 -3.29 -28.62 -7.86
C ASN A 56 -3.86 -27.30 -8.36
N GLU A 57 -4.63 -27.36 -9.44
CA GLU A 57 -5.17 -26.19 -10.15
C GLU A 57 -6.07 -25.32 -9.26
N GLU A 58 -6.82 -25.90 -8.33
CA GLU A 58 -7.66 -25.15 -7.39
C GLU A 58 -6.81 -24.32 -6.42
N VAL A 59 -5.76 -24.94 -5.87
CA VAL A 59 -4.78 -24.29 -5.00
C VAL A 59 -4.06 -23.16 -5.72
N LYS A 60 -3.59 -23.43 -6.95
CA LYS A 60 -2.92 -22.46 -7.81
C LYS A 60 -3.80 -21.23 -8.05
N LYS A 61 -5.04 -21.43 -8.54
CA LYS A 61 -6.00 -20.35 -8.79
C LYS A 61 -6.30 -19.54 -7.55
N ARG A 62 -6.39 -20.19 -6.38
CA ARG A 62 -6.64 -19.50 -5.11
C ARG A 62 -5.48 -18.59 -4.72
N ILE A 63 -4.23 -19.08 -4.81
CA ILE A 63 -3.03 -18.29 -4.51
C ILE A 63 -2.93 -17.09 -5.46
N GLU A 64 -3.13 -17.30 -6.76
CA GLU A 64 -3.11 -16.22 -7.77
C GLU A 64 -4.18 -15.17 -7.50
N LYS A 65 -5.43 -15.57 -7.27
CA LYS A 65 -6.53 -14.65 -6.97
C LYS A 65 -6.26 -13.81 -5.72
N LEU A 66 -5.68 -14.40 -4.68
CA LEU A 66 -5.34 -13.68 -3.45
C LEU A 66 -4.17 -12.71 -3.67
N ARG A 67 -3.16 -13.12 -4.44
CA ARG A 67 -2.04 -12.26 -4.82
C ARG A 67 -2.52 -11.03 -5.59
N ASP A 68 -3.39 -11.21 -6.59
CA ASP A 68 -3.88 -10.12 -7.43
C ASP A 68 -4.75 -9.13 -6.64
N LYS A 69 -5.54 -9.64 -5.69
CA LYS A 69 -6.27 -8.81 -4.72
C LYS A 69 -5.33 -7.98 -3.84
N GLN A 70 -4.22 -8.57 -3.39
CA GLN A 70 -3.23 -7.83 -2.59
C GLN A 70 -2.56 -6.73 -3.43
N THR A 71 -2.12 -7.05 -4.65
CA THR A 71 -1.47 -6.10 -5.55
C THR A 71 -2.39 -4.93 -5.93
N SER A 72 -3.64 -5.21 -6.28
CA SER A 72 -4.64 -4.17 -6.58
C SER A 72 -4.90 -3.26 -5.38
N LYS A 73 -5.02 -3.80 -4.16
CA LYS A 73 -5.15 -3.00 -2.92
C LYS A 73 -3.94 -2.06 -2.75
N THR A 74 -2.72 -2.54 -2.97
CA THR A 74 -1.49 -1.72 -2.84
C THR A 74 -1.43 -0.63 -3.90
N MET A 75 -1.74 -0.94 -5.16
CA MET A 75 -1.77 0.04 -6.25
C MET A 75 -2.80 1.14 -6.00
N ASN A 76 -4.01 0.78 -5.56
CA ASN A 76 -5.05 1.74 -5.23
C ASN A 76 -4.66 2.66 -4.06
N LYS A 77 -4.01 2.12 -3.03
CA LYS A 77 -3.47 2.94 -1.93
C LYS A 77 -2.43 3.94 -2.43
N ARG A 78 -1.49 3.51 -3.29
CA ARG A 78 -0.48 4.39 -3.89
C ARG A 78 -1.10 5.48 -4.76
N ALA A 79 -2.03 5.13 -5.65
CA ALA A 79 -2.72 6.11 -6.50
C ALA A 79 -3.49 7.16 -5.68
N LYS A 80 -4.12 6.76 -4.56
CA LYS A 80 -4.80 7.70 -3.66
C LYS A 80 -3.80 8.62 -2.94
N TYR A 81 -2.67 8.08 -2.51
CA TYR A 81 -1.60 8.86 -1.89
C TYR A 81 -1.04 9.91 -2.86
N ASP A 82 -0.69 9.51 -4.09
CA ASP A 82 -0.11 10.42 -5.10
C ASP A 82 -1.06 11.55 -5.48
N LYS A 83 -2.37 11.26 -5.63
CA LYS A 83 -3.39 12.30 -5.85
C LYS A 83 -3.44 13.29 -4.69
N THR A 84 -3.33 12.79 -3.46
CA THR A 84 -3.37 13.63 -2.25
C THR A 84 -2.09 14.48 -2.13
N ALA A 85 -0.92 13.92 -2.45
CA ALA A 85 0.35 14.65 -2.45
C ALA A 85 0.31 15.81 -3.46
N LYS A 86 -0.06 15.53 -4.72
CA LYS A 86 -0.18 16.57 -5.75
C LYS A 86 -1.16 17.69 -5.38
N ALA A 87 -2.30 17.35 -4.77
CA ALA A 87 -3.26 18.35 -4.31
C ALA A 87 -2.68 19.24 -3.20
N LYS A 88 -1.90 18.66 -2.27
CA LYS A 88 -1.20 19.43 -1.23
C LYS A 88 -0.14 20.35 -1.83
N ASP A 89 0.63 19.89 -2.81
CA ASP A 89 1.66 20.70 -3.46
C ASP A 89 1.06 21.95 -4.13
N ILE A 90 -0.07 21.80 -4.83
CA ILE A 90 -0.79 22.93 -5.43
C ILE A 90 -1.23 23.95 -4.36
N ILE A 91 -1.72 23.47 -3.21
CA ILE A 91 -2.14 24.35 -2.11
C ILE A 91 -0.94 25.08 -1.52
N ILE A 92 0.20 24.40 -1.34
CA ILE A 92 1.44 25.01 -0.83
C ILE A 92 1.90 26.11 -1.79
N MET A 93 2.01 25.82 -3.08
CA MET A 93 2.40 26.81 -4.09
C MET A 93 1.49 28.04 -4.10
N SER A 94 0.17 27.83 -3.99
CA SER A 94 -0.78 28.94 -3.91
C SER A 94 -0.61 29.77 -2.64
N LYS A 95 -0.30 29.13 -1.51
CA LYS A 95 -0.06 29.83 -0.25
C LYS A 95 1.25 30.61 -0.28
N ASP A 96 2.33 30.02 -0.79
CA ASP A 96 3.63 30.67 -0.92
C ASP A 96 3.54 31.90 -1.83
N LYS A 97 2.81 31.80 -2.94
CA LYS A 97 2.53 32.96 -3.80
C LYS A 97 1.84 34.07 -3.02
N LYS A 98 0.81 33.73 -2.23
CA LYS A 98 0.07 34.73 -1.45
C LYS A 98 0.93 35.36 -0.36
N ILE A 99 1.78 34.59 0.30
CA ILE A 99 2.74 35.08 1.30
C ILE A 99 3.67 36.11 0.64
N LYS A 100 4.24 35.78 -0.51
CA LYS A 100 5.13 36.68 -1.24
C LYS A 100 4.45 38.00 -1.63
N GLU A 101 3.23 37.94 -2.14
CA GLU A 101 2.44 39.14 -2.46
C GLU A 101 2.21 40.01 -1.22
N LEU A 102 1.86 39.40 -0.08
CA LEU A 102 1.64 40.10 1.19
C LEU A 102 2.94 40.70 1.74
N GLU A 103 4.07 40.01 1.60
CA GLU A 103 5.37 40.53 2.02
C GLU A 103 5.81 41.74 1.19
N GLU A 104 5.60 41.70 -0.12
CA GLU A 104 5.86 42.84 -1.02
C GLU A 104 4.96 44.04 -0.71
N GLU A 105 3.67 43.80 -0.45
CA GLU A 105 2.74 44.85 -0.05
C GLU A 105 3.13 45.48 1.29
N ASN A 106 3.45 44.65 2.29
CA ASN A 106 3.89 45.10 3.61
C ASN A 106 5.16 45.96 3.52
N LYS A 107 6.12 45.55 2.67
CA LYS A 107 7.33 46.34 2.41
C LYS A 107 7.00 47.71 1.84
N LYS A 108 6.16 47.78 0.80
CA LYS A 108 5.74 49.06 0.19
C LYS A 108 5.03 49.98 1.19
N LEU A 109 4.13 49.42 2.02
CA LEU A 109 3.43 50.18 3.04
C LEU A 109 4.39 50.76 4.09
N LYS A 110 5.41 49.99 4.49
CA LYS A 110 6.45 50.47 5.41
C LYS A 110 7.27 51.62 4.81
N GLU A 111 7.68 51.50 3.56
CA GLU A 111 8.40 52.57 2.84
C GLU A 111 7.57 53.85 2.75
N GLN A 112 6.27 53.72 2.41
CA GLN A 112 5.36 54.88 2.38
C GLN A 112 5.22 55.54 3.75
N LEU A 113 5.12 54.76 4.82
CA LEU A 113 5.06 55.28 6.19
C LEU A 113 6.33 56.06 6.58
N GLU A 114 7.51 55.57 6.19
CA GLU A 114 8.78 56.28 6.45
C GLU A 114 8.83 57.63 5.73
N ILE A 115 8.44 57.68 4.45
CA ILE A 115 8.39 58.93 3.67
C ILE A 115 7.43 59.94 4.32
N ILE A 116 6.23 59.50 4.71
CA ILE A 116 5.23 60.38 5.34
C ILE A 116 5.74 60.90 6.69
N ARG A 117 6.37 60.05 7.50
CA ARG A 117 6.99 60.46 8.77
C ARG A 117 8.09 61.50 8.55
N GLY A 118 8.97 61.30 7.57
CA GLY A 118 10.01 62.27 7.21
C GLY A 118 9.44 63.65 6.89
N LYS A 119 8.42 63.72 6.01
CA LYS A 119 7.74 64.97 5.66
C LYS A 119 7.08 65.65 6.87
N LEU A 120 6.49 64.88 7.78
CA LEU A 120 5.92 65.41 9.02
C LEU A 120 6.98 66.07 9.90
N TYR A 121 8.17 65.47 10.03
CA TYR A 121 9.28 66.05 10.78
C TYR A 121 9.85 67.31 10.13
N GLU A 122 9.91 67.38 8.80
CA GLU A 122 10.34 68.59 8.07
C GLU A 122 9.38 69.76 8.28
N ASN A 123 8.06 69.50 8.30
CA ASN A 123 7.03 70.52 8.50
C ASN A 123 6.89 71.00 9.97
N LEU A 124 7.56 70.34 10.92
CA LEU A 124 7.59 70.73 12.34
C LEU A 124 8.81 71.60 12.70
N LYS A 125 9.73 71.82 11.75
CA LYS A 125 10.83 72.79 11.86
C LYS A 125 10.41 74.14 11.27
#